data_AF-A0A2G8RZU3-F1
#
_entry.id   AF-A0A2G8RZU3-F1
#
_cell.length_a   1.000
_cell.length_b   1.000
_cell.length_c   1.000
_cell.angle_alpha   90.00
_cell.angle_beta   90.00
_cell.angle_gamma   90.00
#
_symmetry.space_group_name_H-M   'P 1'
#
loop_
_entity.id
_entity.type
_entity.pdbx_description
1 polymer ?
#
loop_
_entity_poly.entity_id
_entity_poly.type
_entity_poly.pdbx_seq_one_letter_code
_entity_poly.pdbx_strand_id
1 'polypeptide(L)'
;MDVRRASLDHEPVLVPAPGPLAVVSVDPVNLNTNKDPAMDPAPGSNSNSTSSKSASHSQEDSGSLKMRPREFVWGKRVIRDILPRYTIPAWLDPLYVDVDDPRKLPLCWYGVPFYFDTIFEYARRIRVAVYAKRENLMLKPGDLDAYRTWPKLVEWFKDQSGLTMHLHQVWDEDEPLLTFFNNHEMEGVTEDMWRIIGDLLDDIDYPEDCKPMWYLDRSLSVRLSVLYTAANAS
;
A
#
# COMPACT_ATOMS: atom_id res chain seq x y z
N MET A 1 -1.36 -14.84 -73.62
CA MET A 1 -0.48 -13.70 -73.30
C MET A 1 -0.95 -13.18 -71.94
N ASP A 2 -0.61 -13.90 -70.88
CA ASP A 2 0.56 -13.66 -69.98
C ASP A 2 0.22 -12.57 -68.95
N VAL A 3 -0.28 -12.92 -67.76
CA VAL A 3 0.44 -13.41 -66.57
C VAL A 3 1.53 -12.42 -66.10
N ARG A 4 1.30 -11.81 -64.92
CA ARG A 4 2.28 -11.68 -63.83
C ARG A 4 1.63 -11.08 -62.57
N ARG A 5 1.28 -11.96 -61.64
CA ARG A 5 1.23 -11.70 -60.20
C ARG A 5 2.68 -11.70 -59.69
N ALA A 6 3.07 -10.68 -58.92
CA ALA A 6 4.28 -10.71 -58.12
C ALA A 6 3.87 -10.89 -56.65
N SER A 7 4.16 -12.08 -56.12
CA SER A 7 4.12 -12.42 -54.71
C SER A 7 5.51 -12.13 -54.14
N LEU A 8 5.60 -11.34 -53.07
CA LEU A 8 6.83 -11.16 -52.30
C LEU A 8 6.61 -11.81 -50.94
N ASP A 9 7.01 -13.07 -50.87
CA ASP A 9 7.20 -13.78 -49.62
C ASP A 9 8.54 -13.35 -49.02
N HIS A 10 8.48 -12.65 -47.88
CA HIS A 10 9.64 -12.44 -47.02
C HIS A 10 9.49 -13.33 -45.79
N GLU A 11 10.26 -14.42 -45.76
CA GLU A 11 10.46 -15.19 -44.55
C GLU A 11 11.27 -14.36 -43.52
N PRO A 12 10.83 -14.32 -42.25
CA PRO A 12 11.60 -13.70 -41.19
C PRO A 12 12.78 -14.59 -40.78
N VAL A 13 13.98 -14.03 -40.82
CA VAL A 13 15.21 -14.62 -40.30
C VAL A 13 15.09 -14.79 -38.78
N LEU A 14 15.12 -16.04 -38.32
CA LEU A 14 15.19 -16.40 -36.90
C LEU A 14 16.57 -16.03 -36.33
N VAL A 15 16.60 -14.99 -35.50
CA VAL A 15 17.78 -14.64 -34.69
C VAL A 15 17.80 -15.55 -33.45
N PRO A 16 18.92 -16.23 -33.14
CA PRO A 16 19.02 -17.10 -31.97
C PRO A 16 19.01 -16.28 -30.67
N ALA A 17 18.26 -16.75 -29.69
CA ALA A 17 18.16 -16.13 -28.37
C ALA A 17 19.50 -16.21 -27.61
N PRO A 18 19.88 -15.15 -26.86
CA PRO A 18 21.07 -15.19 -26.01
C PRO A 18 20.88 -16.18 -24.86
N GLY A 19 21.91 -17.01 -24.65
CA GLY A 19 21.96 -17.98 -23.56
C GLY A 19 22.04 -17.32 -22.18
N PRO A 20 21.62 -18.03 -21.11
CA PRO A 20 21.62 -17.49 -19.75
C PRO A 20 23.06 -17.26 -19.25
N LEU A 21 23.30 -16.08 -18.68
CA LEU A 21 24.54 -15.74 -18.00
C LEU A 21 24.63 -16.50 -16.66
N ALA A 22 25.81 -17.06 -16.40
CA ALA A 22 26.12 -17.78 -15.18
C ALA A 22 26.06 -16.84 -13.96
N VAL A 23 25.29 -17.22 -12.96
CA VAL A 23 25.23 -16.57 -11.64
C VAL A 23 26.48 -16.97 -10.87
N VAL A 24 27.37 -16.02 -10.64
CA VAL A 24 28.51 -16.17 -9.73
C VAL A 24 27.98 -16.01 -8.30
N SER A 25 27.98 -17.12 -7.56
CA SER A 25 27.65 -17.17 -6.14
C SER A 25 28.78 -16.49 -5.34
N VAL A 26 28.44 -15.48 -4.55
CA VAL A 26 29.37 -14.80 -3.65
C VAL A 26 29.00 -15.22 -2.22
N ASP A 27 29.95 -15.85 -1.53
CA ASP A 27 29.78 -16.34 -0.16
C ASP A 27 29.65 -15.19 0.85
N PRO A 28 28.87 -15.36 1.94
CA PRO A 28 28.76 -14.36 2.99
C PRO A 28 30.00 -14.33 3.89
N VAL A 29 30.60 -13.14 4.01
CA VAL A 29 31.70 -12.84 4.93
C VAL A 29 31.18 -12.82 6.36
N ASN A 30 31.72 -13.71 7.18
CA ASN A 30 31.43 -13.88 8.60
C ASN A 30 32.42 -13.01 9.42
N LEU A 31 31.94 -11.94 10.05
CA LEU A 31 32.74 -11.09 10.94
C LEU A 31 32.36 -11.39 12.38
N ASN A 32 33.08 -12.33 12.97
CA ASN A 32 33.11 -12.57 14.40
C ASN A 32 34.57 -12.42 14.86
N THR A 33 34.86 -11.43 15.70
CA THR A 33 36.17 -11.33 16.34
C THR A 33 36.03 -10.70 17.73
N ASN A 34 35.84 -11.58 18.72
CA ASN A 34 36.23 -11.31 20.10
C ASN A 34 37.75 -11.47 20.21
N LYS A 35 38.42 -10.51 20.85
CA LYS A 35 39.73 -10.70 21.47
C LYS A 35 40.00 -9.64 22.55
N ASP A 36 39.72 -10.03 23.80
CA ASP A 36 40.44 -9.59 25.01
C ASP A 36 41.91 -10.11 24.99
N PRO A 37 42.82 -9.85 25.97
CA PRO A 37 42.70 -9.19 27.29
C PRO A 37 43.88 -8.26 27.70
N ALA A 38 43.77 -7.64 28.89
CA ALA A 38 44.76 -7.70 30.01
C ALA A 38 45.05 -6.36 30.73
N MET A 39 44.74 -6.26 32.04
CA MET A 39 45.69 -6.19 33.17
C MET A 39 45.00 -5.81 34.51
N ASP A 40 45.21 -6.68 35.50
CA ASP A 40 44.96 -6.62 36.96
C ASP A 40 45.76 -5.50 37.71
N PRO A 41 45.78 -5.43 39.07
CA PRO A 41 44.71 -5.40 40.08
C PRO A 41 44.98 -4.33 41.18
N ALA A 42 44.03 -4.07 42.11
CA ALA A 42 44.33 -3.85 43.55
C ALA A 42 43.06 -3.73 44.43
N PRO A 43 43.14 -4.07 45.73
CA PRO A 43 42.00 -4.39 46.60
C PRO A 43 41.67 -3.29 47.62
N GLY A 44 40.41 -3.24 48.09
CA GLY A 44 40.02 -2.29 49.14
C GLY A 44 38.63 -2.53 49.74
N SER A 45 38.58 -3.41 50.74
CA SER A 45 37.78 -3.38 51.97
C SER A 45 36.39 -2.71 52.06
N ASN A 46 35.49 -3.55 52.63
CA ASN A 46 34.57 -3.27 53.75
C ASN A 46 33.14 -2.75 53.49
N SER A 47 32.20 -3.66 53.76
CA SER A 47 31.09 -3.55 54.72
C SER A 47 30.28 -2.25 54.79
N ASN A 48 29.00 -2.30 54.41
CA ASN A 48 27.92 -2.41 55.40
C ASN A 48 26.53 -2.45 54.74
N SER A 49 25.68 -3.23 55.38
CA SER A 49 24.25 -3.38 55.18
C SER A 49 23.51 -2.04 55.30
N THR A 50 22.55 -1.78 54.42
CA THR A 50 21.42 -0.91 54.74
C THR A 50 20.18 -1.42 54.01
N SER A 51 19.21 -1.87 54.79
CA SER A 51 17.86 -2.13 54.32
C SER A 51 17.20 -0.81 53.95
N SER A 52 16.56 -0.75 52.78
CA SER A 52 15.69 0.37 52.41
C SER A 52 14.64 -0.10 51.41
N LYS A 53 13.46 -0.32 51.96
CA LYS A 53 12.13 0.02 51.43
C LYS A 53 11.92 -0.05 49.91
N SER A 54 11.04 -1.00 49.57
CA SER A 54 9.97 -0.87 48.59
C SER A 54 9.80 0.51 47.95
N ALA A 55 10.15 0.58 46.67
CA ALA A 55 9.46 1.43 45.73
C ALA A 55 9.11 0.53 44.54
N SER A 56 7.90 0.00 44.58
CA SER A 56 7.24 -0.55 43.40
C SER A 56 7.19 0.59 42.39
N HIS A 57 8.05 0.56 41.38
CA HIS A 57 7.85 1.36 40.18
C HIS A 57 6.59 0.80 39.50
N SER A 58 5.43 1.29 39.93
CA SER A 58 4.30 1.42 39.04
C SER A 58 4.79 2.37 37.94
N GLN A 59 5.24 1.79 36.82
CA GLN A 59 5.15 2.47 35.54
C GLN A 59 3.68 2.83 35.41
N GLU A 60 3.34 4.04 35.83
CA GLU A 60 2.14 4.70 35.36
C GLU A 60 2.32 4.77 33.85
N ASP A 61 1.74 3.77 33.19
CA ASP A 61 1.48 3.75 31.78
C ASP A 61 0.75 5.07 31.50
N SER A 62 1.52 6.10 31.15
CA SER A 62 1.03 7.37 30.68
C SER A 62 0.48 7.15 29.28
N GLY A 63 -0.45 6.21 29.14
CA GLY A 63 -1.23 5.98 27.95
C GLY A 63 -1.91 7.30 27.67
N SER A 64 -1.48 7.96 26.60
CA SER A 64 -2.12 9.16 26.09
C SER A 64 -3.62 8.91 26.09
N LEU A 65 -4.38 9.72 26.84
CA LEU A 65 -5.82 9.55 26.98
C LEU A 65 -6.44 9.60 25.58
N LYS A 66 -6.85 8.44 25.08
CA LYS A 66 -7.51 8.32 23.77
C LYS A 66 -8.78 9.17 23.78
N MET A 67 -9.10 9.76 22.62
CA MET A 67 -10.29 10.56 22.44
C MET A 67 -11.53 9.68 22.51
N ARG A 68 -12.63 10.21 23.06
CA ARG A 68 -13.92 9.51 22.96
C ARG A 68 -14.38 9.47 21.50
N PRO A 69 -14.99 8.37 21.05
CA PRO A 69 -15.58 8.30 19.72
C PRO A 69 -16.59 9.42 19.51
N ARG A 70 -16.51 10.09 18.35
CA ARG A 70 -17.53 11.06 17.95
C ARG A 70 -18.76 10.33 17.45
N GLU A 71 -19.94 10.87 17.76
CA GLU A 71 -21.18 10.38 17.17
C GLU A 71 -21.23 10.76 15.69
N PHE A 72 -21.29 9.76 14.82
CA PHE A 72 -21.42 9.95 13.39
C PHE A 72 -22.87 9.80 12.96
N VAL A 73 -23.49 10.91 12.56
CA VAL A 73 -24.79 10.85 11.90
C VAL A 73 -24.56 10.69 10.41
N TRP A 74 -24.84 9.49 9.93
CA TRP A 74 -24.76 9.10 8.53
C TRP A 74 -25.60 10.02 7.63
N GLY A 75 -25.03 10.40 6.48
CA GLY A 75 -25.69 11.31 5.52
C GLY A 75 -25.52 12.81 5.82
N LYS A 76 -24.99 13.19 6.99
CA LYS A 76 -24.57 14.58 7.22
C LYS A 76 -23.24 14.87 6.53
N ARG A 77 -23.07 16.10 6.04
CA ARG A 77 -21.90 16.55 5.28
C ARG A 77 -20.61 16.68 6.10
N VAL A 78 -20.66 16.50 7.42
CA VAL A 78 -19.52 16.80 8.32
C VAL A 78 -18.22 16.09 7.93
N ILE A 79 -18.27 14.81 7.52
CA ILE A 79 -17.07 14.06 7.10
C ILE A 79 -16.70 14.37 5.64
N ARG A 80 -17.69 14.72 4.82
CA ARG A 80 -17.49 15.08 3.41
C ARG A 80 -16.79 16.42 3.27
N ASP A 81 -17.19 17.40 4.08
CA ASP A 81 -16.65 18.76 4.02
C ASP A 81 -15.18 18.86 4.52
N ILE A 82 -14.64 17.77 5.07
CA ILE A 82 -13.29 17.73 5.63
C ILE A 82 -12.34 16.81 4.86
N LEU A 83 -12.81 15.96 3.94
CA LEU A 83 -11.98 15.10 3.10
C LEU A 83 -12.16 15.51 1.63
N PRO A 84 -11.13 15.44 0.77
CA PRO A 84 -9.84 14.81 1.03
C PRO A 84 -8.84 15.64 1.86
N ARG A 85 -7.94 14.98 2.58
CA ARG A 85 -6.84 15.60 3.35
C ARG A 85 -5.58 14.76 3.36
N TYR A 86 -4.43 15.43 3.45
CA TYR A 86 -3.12 14.77 3.62
C TYR A 86 -3.02 13.96 4.91
N THR A 87 -3.50 14.51 6.02
CA THR A 87 -3.51 13.85 7.33
C THR A 87 -4.93 13.47 7.73
N ILE A 88 -5.13 12.23 8.16
CA ILE A 88 -6.40 11.79 8.69
C ILE A 88 -6.73 12.56 9.98
N PRO A 89 -7.96 13.08 10.14
CA PRO A 89 -8.38 13.66 11.41
C PRO A 89 -8.24 12.64 12.55
N ALA A 90 -7.67 13.04 13.69
CA ALA A 90 -7.41 12.13 14.82
C ALA A 90 -8.65 11.36 15.30
N TRP A 91 -9.86 11.91 15.14
CA TRP A 91 -11.11 11.23 15.51
C TRP A 91 -11.59 10.19 14.49
N LEU A 92 -10.89 10.03 13.36
CA LEU A 92 -11.05 8.95 12.37
C LEU A 92 -9.91 7.91 12.42
N ASP A 93 -8.90 8.16 13.25
CA ASP A 93 -7.73 7.30 13.41
C ASP A 93 -7.91 6.39 14.65
N PRO A 94 -7.97 5.05 14.48
CA PRO A 94 -8.13 4.12 15.61
C PRO A 94 -7.03 4.21 16.67
N LEU A 95 -5.85 4.74 16.34
CA LEU A 95 -4.76 4.92 17.29
C LEU A 95 -5.08 6.01 18.32
N TYR A 96 -5.89 7.00 17.94
CA TYR A 96 -6.22 8.16 18.78
C TYR A 96 -7.62 8.12 19.37
N VAL A 97 -8.46 7.15 18.99
CA VAL A 97 -9.84 7.02 19.48
C VAL A 97 -10.00 5.76 20.33
N ASP A 98 -10.71 5.91 21.45
CA ASP A 98 -11.10 4.81 22.33
C ASP A 98 -12.26 4.02 21.71
N VAL A 99 -11.94 3.23 20.68
CA VAL A 99 -12.81 2.25 20.04
C VAL A 99 -12.28 0.84 20.28
N ASP A 100 -13.18 -0.07 20.60
CA ASP A 100 -12.92 -1.51 20.74
C ASP A 100 -12.80 -2.22 19.38
N ASP A 101 -13.45 -1.70 18.34
CA ASP A 101 -13.35 -2.17 16.96
C ASP A 101 -13.19 -0.96 16.01
N PRO A 102 -12.07 -0.87 15.24
CA PRO A 102 -11.86 0.17 14.24
C PRO A 102 -13.02 0.33 13.25
N ARG A 103 -13.75 -0.75 12.96
CA ARG A 103 -14.90 -0.76 12.02
C ARG A 103 -16.08 0.08 12.49
N LYS A 104 -16.08 0.53 13.74
CA LYS A 104 -17.05 1.50 14.26
C LYS A 104 -16.79 2.91 13.76
N LEU A 105 -15.59 3.19 13.23
CA LEU A 105 -15.25 4.44 12.58
C LEU A 105 -15.64 4.39 11.09
N PRO A 106 -16.03 5.53 10.49
CA PRO A 106 -16.19 5.66 9.05
C PRO A 106 -14.95 5.16 8.31
N LEU A 107 -15.16 4.35 7.27
CA LEU A 107 -14.09 3.81 6.45
C LEU A 107 -13.52 4.92 5.56
N CYS A 108 -12.21 5.14 5.67
CA CYS A 108 -11.46 6.10 4.88
C CYS A 108 -10.28 5.40 4.20
N TRP A 109 -10.03 5.73 2.93
CA TRP A 109 -8.95 5.16 2.13
C TRP A 109 -7.83 6.15 1.93
N TYR A 110 -6.58 5.68 2.04
CA TYR A 110 -5.40 6.45 1.69
C TYR A 110 -4.94 6.10 0.27
N GLY A 111 -4.85 7.09 -0.61
CA GLY A 111 -4.58 6.86 -2.03
C GLY A 111 -4.44 8.10 -2.89
N VAL A 112 -4.35 7.90 -4.21
CA VAL A 112 -4.26 8.94 -5.25
C VAL A 112 -5.31 8.68 -6.35
N PRO A 113 -5.69 9.68 -7.15
CA PRO A 113 -6.49 9.46 -8.36
C PRO A 113 -5.86 8.40 -9.27
N PHE A 114 -6.66 7.52 -9.86
CA PHE A 114 -6.14 6.48 -10.74
C PHE A 114 -5.92 7.00 -12.16
N TYR A 115 -4.65 7.12 -12.58
CA TYR A 115 -4.30 7.45 -13.96
C TYR A 115 -3.95 6.20 -14.75
N PHE A 116 -4.90 5.73 -15.55
CA PHE A 116 -4.78 4.50 -16.33
C PHE A 116 -3.48 4.45 -17.15
N ASP A 117 -3.25 5.45 -18.00
CA ASP A 117 -2.10 5.45 -18.89
C ASP A 117 -0.78 5.44 -18.10
N THR A 118 -0.66 6.30 -17.08
CA THR A 118 0.53 6.39 -16.22
C THR A 118 0.85 5.05 -15.54
N ILE A 119 -0.16 4.42 -14.93
CA ILE A 119 0.00 3.13 -14.22
C ILE A 119 0.44 2.02 -15.18
N PHE A 120 -0.18 1.95 -16.35
CA PHE A 120 0.12 0.87 -17.28
C PHE A 120 1.41 1.10 -18.06
N GLU A 121 1.83 2.34 -18.31
CA GLU A 121 3.19 2.62 -18.80
C GLU A 121 4.24 2.17 -17.78
N TYR A 122 4.03 2.47 -16.50
CA TYR A 122 4.90 1.98 -15.44
C TYR A 122 4.96 0.44 -15.40
N ALA A 123 3.82 -0.23 -15.51
CA ALA A 123 3.76 -1.70 -15.58
C ALA A 123 4.57 -2.29 -16.76
N ARG A 124 4.63 -1.58 -17.90
CA ARG A 124 5.50 -1.97 -19.02
C ARG A 124 6.98 -1.82 -18.65
N ARG A 125 7.33 -0.69 -18.03
CA ARG A 125 8.70 -0.35 -17.62
C ARG A 125 9.30 -1.38 -16.67
N ILE A 126 8.52 -1.82 -15.68
CA ILE A 126 8.94 -2.87 -14.73
C ILE A 126 8.69 -4.31 -15.23
N ARG A 127 8.28 -4.49 -16.48
CA ARG A 127 8.09 -5.79 -17.16
C ARG A 127 7.03 -6.70 -16.54
N VAL A 128 6.02 -6.14 -15.89
CA VAL A 128 4.85 -6.90 -15.38
C VAL A 128 3.64 -6.83 -16.32
N ALA A 129 3.70 -5.96 -17.33
CA ALA A 129 2.68 -5.85 -18.38
C ALA A 129 2.42 -7.17 -19.11
N VAL A 130 1.14 -7.46 -19.35
CA VAL A 130 0.66 -8.61 -20.11
C VAL A 130 0.05 -8.13 -21.41
N TYR A 131 0.42 -8.77 -22.51
CA TYR A 131 -0.08 -8.45 -23.83
C TYR A 131 -0.99 -9.57 -24.36
N ALA A 132 -2.03 -9.18 -25.09
CA ALA A 132 -2.94 -10.12 -25.72
C ALA A 132 -2.18 -10.98 -26.74
N LYS A 133 -2.36 -12.30 -26.68
CA LYS A 133 -1.76 -13.26 -27.63
C LYS A 133 -2.67 -13.59 -28.81
N ARG A 134 -3.97 -13.35 -28.64
CA ARG A 134 -5.03 -13.64 -29.59
C ARG A 134 -6.00 -12.48 -29.56
N GLU A 135 -6.74 -12.33 -30.64
CA GLU A 135 -7.82 -11.36 -30.71
C GLU A 135 -8.90 -11.71 -29.68
N ASN A 136 -9.32 -10.73 -28.87
CA ASN A 136 -10.35 -10.91 -27.86
C ASN A 136 -11.07 -9.59 -27.52
N LEU A 137 -12.39 -9.60 -27.60
CA LEU A 137 -13.36 -8.54 -27.23
C LEU A 137 -13.14 -7.15 -27.85
N MET A 138 -11.94 -6.59 -27.82
CA MET A 138 -11.48 -5.37 -28.52
C MET A 138 -9.94 -5.31 -28.68
N LEU A 139 -9.19 -6.31 -28.22
CA LEU A 139 -7.72 -6.32 -28.23
C LEU A 139 -7.19 -7.16 -29.40
N LYS A 140 -6.21 -6.62 -30.11
CA LYS A 140 -5.42 -7.33 -31.12
C LYS A 140 -4.21 -8.00 -30.47
N PRO A 141 -3.63 -9.03 -31.10
CA PRO A 141 -2.35 -9.58 -30.65
C PRO A 141 -1.28 -8.48 -30.54
N GLY A 142 -0.62 -8.41 -29.38
CA GLY A 142 0.36 -7.38 -29.06
C GLY A 142 -0.20 -6.17 -28.29
N ASP A 143 -1.52 -6.00 -28.24
CA ASP A 143 -2.12 -4.94 -27.42
C ASP A 143 -1.99 -5.24 -25.93
N LEU A 144 -1.89 -4.20 -25.11
CA LEU A 144 -1.85 -4.33 -23.65
C LEU A 144 -3.19 -4.90 -23.14
N ASP A 145 -3.12 -6.01 -22.41
CA ASP A 145 -4.25 -6.57 -21.69
C ASP A 145 -4.24 -6.02 -20.25
N ALA A 146 -4.91 -4.90 -20.04
CA ALA A 146 -4.97 -4.21 -18.75
C ALA A 146 -5.56 -5.10 -17.64
N TYR A 147 -6.57 -5.92 -17.98
CA TYR A 147 -7.23 -6.81 -17.02
C TYR A 147 -6.28 -7.92 -16.54
N ARG A 148 -5.42 -8.45 -17.40
CA ARG A 148 -4.38 -9.41 -16.99
C ARG A 148 -3.15 -8.75 -16.37
N THR A 149 -2.87 -7.51 -16.75
CA THR A 149 -1.73 -6.75 -16.23
C THR A 149 -1.96 -6.32 -14.78
N TRP A 150 -3.17 -5.84 -14.47
CA TRP A 150 -3.48 -5.29 -13.15
C TRP A 150 -3.20 -6.28 -11.99
N PRO A 151 -3.68 -7.54 -12.00
CA PRO A 151 -3.37 -8.50 -10.94
C PRO A 151 -1.87 -8.76 -10.76
N LYS A 152 -1.09 -8.78 -11.86
CA LYS A 152 0.37 -8.96 -11.77
C LYS A 152 1.07 -7.76 -11.14
N LEU A 153 0.59 -6.56 -11.46
CA LEU A 153 1.10 -5.33 -10.85
C LEU A 153 0.79 -5.29 -9.35
N VAL A 154 -0.43 -5.68 -8.96
CA VAL A 154 -0.83 -5.79 -7.55
C VAL A 154 0.01 -6.83 -6.80
N GLU A 155 0.22 -8.00 -7.39
CA GLU A 155 1.06 -9.06 -6.83
C GLU A 155 2.52 -8.59 -6.67
N TRP A 156 3.09 -8.01 -7.72
CA TRP A 156 4.44 -7.43 -7.68
C TRP A 156 4.57 -6.39 -6.55
N PHE A 157 3.63 -5.44 -6.43
CA PHE A 157 3.69 -4.42 -5.38
C PHE A 157 3.58 -5.04 -3.99
N LYS A 158 2.73 -6.05 -3.82
CA LYS A 158 2.57 -6.76 -2.56
C LYS A 158 3.84 -7.47 -2.14
N ASP A 159 4.55 -8.08 -3.08
CA ASP A 159 5.84 -8.71 -2.81
C ASP A 159 6.92 -7.69 -2.41
N GLN A 160 6.84 -6.44 -2.91
CA GLN A 160 7.78 -5.37 -2.54
C GLN A 160 7.46 -4.71 -1.19
N SER A 161 6.17 -4.50 -0.89
CA SER A 161 5.75 -3.61 0.20
C SER A 161 5.07 -4.31 1.37
N GLY A 162 4.55 -5.53 1.16
CA GLY A 162 3.61 -6.18 2.08
C GLY A 162 2.19 -5.58 2.05
N LEU A 163 1.97 -4.48 1.31
CA LEU A 163 0.67 -3.84 1.13
C LEU A 163 -0.01 -4.30 -0.16
N THR A 164 -1.33 -4.13 -0.24
CA THR A 164 -2.07 -4.46 -1.46
C THR A 164 -2.63 -3.19 -2.09
N MET A 165 -2.48 -3.04 -3.41
CA MET A 165 -3.14 -1.96 -4.14
C MET A 165 -4.58 -2.34 -4.47
N HIS A 166 -5.47 -1.39 -4.26
CA HIS A 166 -6.89 -1.53 -4.60
C HIS A 166 -7.34 -0.36 -5.47
N LEU A 167 -8.37 -0.61 -6.27
CA LEU A 167 -9.12 0.44 -6.94
C LEU A 167 -10.44 0.62 -6.21
N HIS A 168 -10.61 1.78 -5.57
CA HIS A 168 -11.83 2.10 -4.84
C HIS A 168 -12.51 3.32 -5.43
N GLN A 169 -13.83 3.20 -5.62
CA GLN A 169 -14.66 4.37 -5.84
C GLN A 169 -14.88 5.06 -4.50
N VAL A 170 -14.50 6.33 -4.41
CA VAL A 170 -14.71 7.14 -3.21
C VAL A 170 -15.79 8.19 -3.41
N TRP A 171 -16.12 8.89 -2.34
CA TRP A 171 -17.11 9.95 -2.37
C TRP A 171 -16.59 11.19 -3.12
N ASP A 172 -17.46 11.86 -3.88
CA ASP A 172 -17.19 13.09 -4.67
C ASP A 172 -16.05 13.00 -5.71
N GLU A 173 -15.56 11.80 -6.02
CA GLU A 173 -14.63 11.54 -7.12
C GLU A 173 -15.34 10.75 -8.22
N ASP A 174 -15.21 11.22 -9.46
CA ASP A 174 -15.75 10.54 -10.65
C ASP A 174 -14.88 9.33 -11.03
N GLU A 175 -13.56 9.51 -10.97
CA GLU A 175 -12.59 8.46 -11.25
C GLU A 175 -12.32 7.59 -10.01
N PRO A 176 -11.96 6.30 -10.19
CA PRO A 176 -11.53 5.49 -9.07
C PRO A 176 -10.20 6.01 -8.50
N LEU A 177 -9.95 5.72 -7.23
CA LEU A 177 -8.65 5.93 -6.61
C LEU A 177 -7.81 4.67 -6.64
N LEU A 178 -6.51 4.84 -6.84
CA LEU A 178 -5.49 3.89 -6.44
C LEU A 178 -5.23 4.05 -4.94
N THR A 179 -5.57 3.03 -4.15
CA THR A 179 -5.49 3.07 -2.69
C THR A 179 -4.57 1.97 -2.16
N PHE A 180 -3.93 2.23 -1.01
CA PHE A 180 -2.90 1.34 -0.45
C PHE A 180 -3.32 0.67 0.86
N PHE A 181 -4.06 1.39 1.71
CA PHE A 181 -4.62 0.88 2.97
C PHE A 181 -5.77 1.79 3.41
N ASN A 182 -6.51 1.34 4.42
CA ASN A 182 -7.56 2.13 5.05
C ASN A 182 -7.26 2.45 6.52
N ASN A 183 -8.05 3.34 7.11
CA ASN A 183 -7.87 3.76 8.49
C ASN A 183 -8.02 2.61 9.50
N HIS A 184 -8.73 1.52 9.17
CA HIS A 184 -8.86 0.35 10.05
C HIS A 184 -7.60 -0.51 10.08
N GLU A 185 -6.71 -0.34 9.11
CA GLU A 185 -5.44 -1.09 8.98
C GLU A 185 -4.25 -0.31 9.53
N MET A 186 -4.44 0.94 9.97
CA MET A 186 -3.36 1.85 10.35
C MET A 186 -2.40 1.32 11.41
N GLU A 187 -2.86 0.51 12.35
CA GLU A 187 -2.01 -0.09 13.38
C GLU A 187 -0.90 -0.96 12.78
N GLY A 188 -1.15 -1.58 11.62
CA GLY A 188 -0.17 -2.42 10.91
C GLY A 188 0.72 -1.67 9.92
N VAL A 189 0.50 -0.38 9.69
CA VAL A 189 1.24 0.39 8.67
C VAL A 189 2.48 1.04 9.29
N THR A 190 3.66 0.61 8.85
CA THR A 190 4.95 1.11 9.34
C THR A 190 5.45 2.31 8.53
N GLU A 191 6.35 3.10 9.09
CA GLU A 191 7.00 4.23 8.38
C GLU A 191 7.68 3.80 7.06
N ASP A 192 8.27 2.61 7.03
CA ASP A 192 8.85 2.04 5.81
C ASP A 192 7.80 1.81 4.72
N MET A 193 6.59 1.37 5.08
CA MET A 193 5.50 1.21 4.12
C MET A 193 5.05 2.55 3.53
N TRP A 194 5.02 3.62 4.34
CA TRP A 194 4.75 4.97 3.84
C TRP A 194 5.81 5.45 2.84
N ARG A 195 7.09 5.19 3.14
CA ARG A 195 8.19 5.52 2.22
C ARG A 195 8.07 4.76 0.91
N ILE A 196 7.77 3.45 0.95
CA ILE A 196 7.59 2.63 -0.25
C ILE A 196 6.45 3.16 -1.14
N ILE A 197 5.36 3.64 -0.56
CA ILE A 197 4.27 4.27 -1.33
C ILE A 197 4.76 5.56 -2.01
N GLY A 198 5.51 6.39 -1.29
CA GLY A 198 6.10 7.61 -1.86
C GLY A 198 7.04 7.29 -3.03
N ASP A 199 8.01 6.41 -2.80
CA ASP A 199 8.98 5.96 -3.80
C ASP A 199 8.28 5.36 -5.03
N LEU A 200 7.21 4.58 -4.82
CA LEU A 200 6.42 4.02 -5.93
C LEU A 200 5.75 5.12 -6.76
N LEU A 201 5.16 6.13 -6.14
CA LEU A 201 4.44 7.19 -6.85
C LEU A 201 5.41 8.07 -7.64
N ASP A 202 6.58 8.36 -7.06
CA ASP A 202 7.68 9.02 -7.75
C ASP A 202 8.15 8.18 -8.93
N ASP A 203 8.35 6.87 -8.73
CA ASP A 203 8.73 5.95 -9.79
C ASP A 203 7.68 5.91 -10.91
N ILE A 204 6.38 5.85 -10.60
CA ILE A 204 5.33 5.86 -11.62
C ILE A 204 5.29 7.18 -12.43
N ASP A 205 6.04 8.21 -12.01
CA ASP A 205 5.98 9.55 -12.55
C ASP A 205 4.58 10.17 -12.35
N TYR A 206 3.98 9.98 -11.16
CA TYR A 206 2.75 10.70 -10.81
C TYR A 206 3.00 12.23 -10.81
N PRO A 207 2.00 13.05 -11.20
CA PRO A 207 2.12 14.50 -11.11
C PRO A 207 2.51 14.97 -9.70
N GLU A 208 3.43 15.94 -9.60
CA GLU A 208 3.94 16.43 -8.30
C GLU A 208 2.85 17.02 -7.38
N ASP A 209 1.74 17.48 -7.98
CA ASP A 209 0.56 17.97 -7.26
C ASP A 209 -0.36 16.84 -6.78
N CYS A 210 -0.23 15.63 -7.33
CA CYS A 210 -0.97 14.44 -6.93
C CYS A 210 -0.33 13.74 -5.73
N LYS A 211 -0.49 14.36 -4.56
CA LYS A 211 -0.07 13.74 -3.30
C LYS A 211 -1.14 12.77 -2.80
N PRO A 212 -0.74 11.64 -2.18
CA PRO A 212 -1.69 10.78 -1.50
C PRO A 212 -2.48 11.53 -0.44
N MET A 213 -3.78 11.26 -0.41
CA MET A 213 -4.71 11.85 0.55
C MET A 213 -5.64 10.79 1.10
N TRP A 214 -6.31 11.13 2.21
CA TRP A 214 -7.38 10.37 2.80
C TRP A 214 -8.72 10.75 2.19
N TYR A 215 -9.48 9.77 1.75
CA TYR A 215 -10.78 9.92 1.11
C TYR A 215 -11.85 9.12 1.82
N LEU A 216 -13.08 9.60 1.80
CA LEU A 216 -14.23 8.89 2.38
C LEU A 216 -14.72 7.79 1.43
N ASP A 217 -14.88 6.57 1.94
CA ASP A 217 -15.39 5.46 1.15
C ASP A 217 -16.84 5.68 0.65
N ARG A 218 -17.13 5.27 -0.60
CA ARG A 218 -18.46 5.43 -1.22
C ARG A 218 -19.47 4.36 -0.81
N SER A 219 -19.03 3.16 -0.41
CA SER A 219 -19.90 2.01 -0.08
C SER A 219 -20.85 2.29 1.10
N LEU A 220 -20.52 3.33 1.87
CA LEU A 220 -21.36 3.96 2.88
C LEU A 220 -22.74 4.44 2.36
N SER A 221 -22.89 4.69 1.05
CA SER A 221 -24.20 5.01 0.44
C SER A 221 -25.13 3.81 0.28
N VAL A 222 -24.58 2.62 -0.01
CA VAL A 222 -25.36 1.48 -0.50
C VAL A 222 -25.93 0.63 0.65
N ARG A 223 -25.24 0.54 1.79
CA ARG A 223 -25.74 -0.25 2.93
C ARG A 223 -26.97 0.37 3.60
N LEU A 224 -27.12 1.69 3.53
CA LEU A 224 -28.26 2.38 4.12
C LEU A 224 -29.49 2.40 3.22
N SER A 225 -29.35 2.41 1.89
CA SER A 225 -30.52 2.28 1.00
C SER A 225 -31.22 0.94 1.17
N VAL A 226 -30.47 -0.14 1.42
CA VAL A 226 -31.04 -1.47 1.67
C VAL A 226 -31.78 -1.53 3.01
N LEU A 227 -31.23 -0.95 4.08
CA LEU A 227 -31.85 -0.94 5.40
C LEU A 227 -33.06 0.01 5.49
N TYR A 228 -33.01 1.18 4.82
CA TYR A 228 -34.13 2.13 4.80
C TYR A 228 -35.32 1.62 3.97
N THR A 229 -35.05 0.84 2.91
CA THR A 229 -36.11 0.20 2.12
C THR A 229 -36.76 -0.95 2.90
N ALA A 230 -35.98 -1.71 3.66
CA ALA A 230 -36.50 -2.79 4.51
C ALA A 230 -37.34 -2.29 5.69
N ALA A 231 -36.98 -1.16 6.30
CA ALA A 231 -37.70 -0.57 7.43
C ALA A 231 -39.02 0.13 7.06
N ASN A 232 -39.19 0.55 5.80
CA ASN A 232 -40.42 1.20 5.30
C ASN A 232 -41.35 0.25 4.54
N ALA A 233 -41.03 -1.05 4.52
CA ALA A 233 -41.82 -2.11 3.88
C ALA A 233 -42.54 -3.02 4.90
N SER A 234 -42.67 -2.59 6.17
CA SER A 234 -43.43 -3.28 7.22
C SER A 234 -44.64 -2.47 7.67
#